data_AF-A0A3C1TI29-F1
#
_entry.id   AF-A0A3C1TI29-F1
#
_cell.length_a   1.000
_cell.length_b   1.000
_cell.length_c   1.000
_cell.angle_alpha   90.00
_cell.angle_beta   90.00
_cell.angle_gamma   90.00
#
_symmetry.space_group_name_H-M   'P 1'
#
loop_
_entity.id
_entity.type
_entity.pdbx_description
1 polymer ?
#
loop_
_entity_poly.entity_id
_entity_poly.type
_entity_poly.pdbx_seq_one_letter_code
_entity_poly.pdbx_strand_id
1 'polypeptide(L)'
;MEIVTDLLKIILPSALVLYAMYLTVTAFLKKQLTEKEVELQRKNVEIALPIRLQAYERMCLFLERITPNNLLIRTNGVATQAIEFQQILLHEVREEFNHNLSQQVYMSNDAWEHVRSAQQEVITLINQAAAEVKPDAVPIDLSKKIFEKIVQENRNPTALALKFVKDEIQREFM
;
A
#
# COMPACT_ATOMS: atom_id res chain seq x y z
N MET A 1 60.94 -45.94 -21.58
CA MET A 1 60.62 -45.36 -20.26
C MET A 1 60.80 -43.85 -20.26
N GLU A 2 61.88 -43.30 -20.83
CA GLU A 2 62.14 -41.83 -20.87
C GLU A 2 61.03 -41.01 -21.55
N ILE A 3 60.57 -41.42 -22.73
CA ILE A 3 59.50 -40.74 -23.49
C ILE A 3 58.22 -40.57 -22.67
N VAL A 4 57.84 -41.58 -21.88
CA VAL A 4 56.61 -41.53 -21.06
C VAL A 4 56.77 -40.50 -19.94
N THR A 5 57.91 -40.48 -19.27
CA THR A 5 58.24 -39.48 -18.23
C THR A 5 58.28 -38.07 -18.77
N ASP A 6 58.87 -37.85 -19.95
CA ASP A 6 58.97 -36.53 -20.55
C ASP A 6 57.62 -36.03 -21.06
N LEU A 7 56.78 -36.93 -21.58
CA LEU A 7 55.39 -36.61 -21.91
C LEU A 7 54.59 -36.22 -20.64
N LEU A 8 54.80 -36.94 -19.54
CA LEU A 8 54.12 -36.68 -18.27
C LEU A 8 54.51 -35.32 -17.65
N LYS A 9 55.77 -34.92 -17.78
CA LYS A 9 56.26 -33.59 -17.36
C LYS A 9 55.62 -32.44 -18.13
N ILE A 10 55.08 -32.68 -19.34
CA ILE A 10 54.43 -31.66 -20.17
C ILE A 10 52.90 -31.68 -19.97
N ILE A 11 52.30 -32.86 -19.96
CA ILE A 11 50.84 -33.03 -19.83
C ILE A 11 50.36 -32.57 -18.45
N LEU A 12 51.09 -32.88 -17.38
CA LEU A 12 50.62 -32.65 -16.02
C LEU A 12 50.53 -31.14 -15.68
N PRO A 13 51.54 -30.30 -15.99
CA PRO A 13 51.41 -28.84 -15.86
C PRO A 13 50.34 -28.27 -16.79
N SER A 14 50.22 -28.77 -18.02
CA SER A 14 49.24 -28.27 -18.98
C SER A 14 47.79 -28.55 -18.53
N ALA A 15 47.54 -29.74 -17.97
CA ALA A 15 46.26 -30.11 -17.39
C ALA A 15 45.93 -29.28 -16.15
N LEU A 16 46.92 -28.99 -15.30
CA LEU A 16 46.76 -28.10 -14.14
C LEU A 16 46.37 -26.68 -14.58
N VAL A 17 47.04 -26.12 -15.59
CA VAL A 17 46.72 -24.80 -16.13
C VAL A 17 45.31 -24.78 -16.73
N LEU A 18 44.93 -25.82 -17.50
CA LEU A 18 43.59 -25.93 -18.07
C LEU A 18 42.52 -26.03 -16.98
N TYR A 19 42.76 -26.81 -15.92
CA TYR A 19 41.86 -26.91 -14.79
C TYR A 19 41.73 -25.60 -14.02
N ALA A 20 42.85 -24.92 -13.74
CA ALA A 20 42.85 -23.61 -13.11
C ALA A 20 42.08 -22.58 -13.95
N MET A 21 42.28 -22.57 -15.27
CA MET A 21 41.55 -21.70 -16.19
C MET A 21 40.05 -22.02 -16.22
N TYR A 22 39.69 -23.30 -16.21
CA TYR A 22 38.29 -23.71 -16.12
C TYR A 22 37.65 -23.21 -14.81
N LEU A 23 38.32 -23.35 -13.67
CA LEU A 23 37.83 -22.85 -12.38
C LEU A 23 37.69 -21.32 -12.36
N THR A 24 38.66 -20.58 -12.90
CA THR A 24 38.59 -19.11 -12.90
C THR A 24 37.51 -18.60 -13.84
N VAL A 25 37.38 -19.17 -15.03
CA VAL A 25 36.33 -18.79 -16.00
C VAL A 25 34.95 -19.10 -15.44
N THR A 26 34.75 -20.28 -14.85
CA THR A 26 33.45 -20.64 -14.26
C THR A 26 33.10 -19.78 -13.05
N ALA A 27 34.05 -19.49 -12.16
CA ALA A 27 33.85 -18.59 -11.03
C ALA A 27 33.52 -17.16 -11.49
N PHE A 28 34.21 -16.66 -12.51
CA PHE A 28 34.00 -15.34 -13.08
C PHE A 28 32.64 -15.22 -13.77
N LEU A 29 32.24 -16.22 -14.57
CA LEU A 29 30.91 -16.26 -15.20
C LEU A 29 29.80 -16.34 -14.17
N LYS A 30 29.95 -17.18 -13.14
CA LYS A 30 28.96 -17.29 -12.06
C LYS A 30 28.80 -15.96 -11.33
N LYS A 31 29.91 -15.28 -11.01
CA LYS A 31 29.89 -13.95 -10.41
C LYS A 31 29.15 -12.92 -11.28
N GLN A 32 29.45 -12.87 -12.58
CA GLN A 32 28.78 -11.96 -13.51
C GLN A 32 27.28 -12.23 -13.62
N LEU A 33 26.86 -13.50 -13.65
CA LEU A 33 25.44 -13.85 -13.68
C LEU A 33 24.73 -13.40 -12.40
N THR A 34 25.33 -13.64 -11.24
CA THR A 34 24.78 -13.17 -9.95
C THR A 34 24.71 -11.64 -9.88
N GLU A 35 25.77 -10.93 -10.30
CA GLU A 35 25.77 -9.47 -10.32
C GLU A 35 24.66 -8.92 -11.24
N LYS A 36 24.49 -9.53 -12.43
CA LYS A 36 23.43 -9.16 -13.37
C LYS A 36 22.04 -9.44 -12.83
N GLU A 37 21.84 -10.54 -12.12
CA GLU A 37 20.57 -10.86 -11.47
C GLU A 37 20.22 -9.83 -10.37
N VAL A 38 21.20 -9.48 -9.52
CA VAL A 38 21.04 -8.43 -8.51
C VAL A 38 20.75 -7.08 -9.15
N GLU A 39 21.40 -6.74 -10.27
CA GLU A 39 21.12 -5.51 -11.01
C GLU A 39 19.68 -5.47 -11.56
N LEU A 40 19.20 -6.58 -12.14
CA LEU A 40 17.82 -6.68 -12.63
C LEU A 40 16.80 -6.54 -11.49
N GLN A 41 17.07 -7.17 -10.35
CA GLN A 41 16.23 -7.03 -9.16
C GLN A 41 16.20 -5.58 -8.66
N ARG A 42 17.36 -4.91 -8.59
CA ARG A 42 17.44 -3.48 -8.22
C ARG A 42 16.65 -2.61 -9.18
N LYS A 43 16.79 -2.80 -10.49
CA LYS A 43 16.01 -2.07 -11.51
C LYS A 43 14.51 -2.28 -11.35
N ASN A 44 14.06 -3.50 -11.08
CA ASN A 44 12.65 -3.78 -10.83
C ASN A 44 12.14 -3.04 -9.57
N VAL A 45 12.94 -3.01 -8.50
CA VAL A 45 12.61 -2.25 -7.29
C VAL A 45 12.56 -0.74 -7.57
N GLU A 46 13.55 -0.20 -8.29
CA GLU A 46 13.59 1.22 -8.68
C GLU A 46 12.38 1.64 -9.50
N ILE A 47 11.89 0.77 -10.39
CA ILE A 47 10.69 1.03 -11.21
C ILE A 47 9.41 0.89 -10.39
N ALA A 48 9.32 -0.10 -9.49
CA ALA A 48 8.11 -0.36 -8.72
C ALA A 48 7.94 0.59 -7.53
N LEU A 49 9.03 1.07 -6.92
CA LEU A 49 9.03 1.89 -5.72
C LEU A 49 8.17 3.17 -5.86
N PRO A 50 8.29 3.98 -6.94
CA PRO A 50 7.46 5.17 -7.13
C PRO A 50 5.96 4.84 -7.20
N ILE A 51 5.60 3.74 -7.88
CA ILE A 51 4.21 3.30 -8.05
C ILE A 51 3.64 2.87 -6.70
N ARG A 52 4.43 2.13 -5.90
CA ARG A 52 4.04 1.75 -4.54
C ARG A 52 3.84 2.98 -3.67
N LEU A 53 4.80 3.91 -3.61
CA LEU A 53 4.67 5.14 -2.82
C LEU A 53 3.43 5.96 -3.23
N GLN A 54 3.19 6.11 -4.54
CA GLN A 54 2.01 6.80 -5.05
C GLN A 54 0.70 6.13 -4.60
N ALA A 55 0.64 4.80 -4.59
CA ALA A 55 -0.54 4.07 -4.11
C ALA A 55 -0.82 4.35 -2.62
N TYR A 56 0.22 4.39 -1.78
CA TYR A 56 0.08 4.72 -0.36
C TYR A 56 -0.33 6.18 -0.15
N GLU A 57 0.21 7.11 -0.93
CA GLU A 57 -0.22 8.52 -0.92
C GLU A 57 -1.70 8.65 -1.27
N ARG A 58 -2.15 7.96 -2.32
CA ARG A 58 -3.57 7.91 -2.70
C ARG A 58 -4.44 7.35 -1.59
N MET A 59 -3.97 6.34 -0.85
CA MET A 59 -4.73 5.82 0.29
C MET A 59 -4.77 6.79 1.46
N CYS A 60 -3.71 7.54 1.72
CA CYS A 60 -3.74 8.62 2.70
C CYS A 60 -4.78 9.68 2.31
N LEU A 61 -4.79 10.10 1.04
CA LEU A 61 -5.78 11.05 0.53
C LEU A 61 -7.21 10.50 0.63
N PHE A 62 -7.42 9.24 0.28
CA PHE A 62 -8.71 8.56 0.44
C PHE A 62 -9.19 8.63 1.90
N LEU A 63 -8.35 8.22 2.86
CA LEU A 63 -8.69 8.23 4.29
C LEU A 63 -8.98 9.66 4.80
N GLU A 64 -8.19 10.65 4.40
CA GLU A 64 -8.45 12.06 4.71
C GLU A 64 -9.78 12.54 4.10
N ARG A 65 -10.11 12.11 2.87
CA ARG A 65 -11.36 12.48 2.20
C ARG A 65 -12.59 11.89 2.87
N ILE A 66 -12.56 10.61 3.25
CA ILE A 66 -13.69 9.95 3.92
C ILE A 66 -13.80 10.27 5.41
N THR A 67 -12.80 10.97 5.98
CA THR A 67 -12.85 11.43 7.37
C THR A 67 -14.11 12.28 7.57
N PRO A 68 -14.97 11.96 8.56
CA PRO A 68 -16.29 12.59 8.68
C PRO A 68 -16.25 14.12 8.69
N ASN A 69 -15.28 14.73 9.38
CA ASN A 69 -15.12 16.18 9.42
C ASN A 69 -14.93 16.78 8.01
N ASN A 70 -14.04 16.20 7.20
CA ASN A 70 -13.76 16.65 5.85
C ASN A 70 -14.90 16.33 4.89
N LEU A 71 -15.56 15.19 5.07
CA LEU A 71 -16.71 14.77 4.26
C LEU A 71 -17.88 15.74 4.44
N LEU A 72 -18.27 16.02 5.68
CA LEU A 72 -19.40 16.90 6.02
C LEU A 72 -19.23 18.33 5.49
N ILE A 73 -18.01 18.88 5.53
CA ILE A 73 -17.71 20.22 5.01
C ILE A 73 -17.91 20.26 3.48
N ARG A 74 -17.48 19.24 2.75
CA ARG A 74 -17.58 19.20 1.28
C ARG A 74 -19.00 18.98 0.77
N THR A 75 -19.81 18.21 1.50
CA THR A 75 -21.18 17.87 1.09
C THR A 75 -22.23 18.83 1.64
N ASN A 76 -21.83 19.91 2.33
CA ASN A 76 -22.76 20.86 2.92
C ASN A 76 -23.57 21.60 1.86
N GLY A 77 -24.87 21.80 2.11
CA GLY A 77 -25.78 22.53 1.21
C GLY A 77 -26.26 21.75 -0.03
N VAL A 78 -25.90 20.46 -0.16
CA VAL A 78 -26.35 19.61 -1.28
C VAL A 78 -27.73 18.99 -1.02
N ALA A 79 -28.04 18.66 0.23
CA ALA A 79 -29.27 17.98 0.62
C ALA A 79 -30.30 18.92 1.24
N THR A 80 -31.57 18.53 1.16
CA THR A 80 -32.70 19.24 1.79
C THR A 80 -33.17 18.57 3.08
N GLN A 81 -33.02 17.25 3.19
CA GLN A 81 -33.47 16.44 4.33
C GLN A 81 -32.35 15.51 4.82
N ALA A 82 -32.41 15.10 6.09
CA ALA A 82 -31.42 14.24 6.72
C ALA A 82 -31.26 12.88 6.00
N ILE A 83 -32.36 12.28 5.51
CA ILE A 83 -32.32 11.01 4.78
C ILE A 83 -31.56 11.12 3.45
N GLU A 84 -31.79 12.20 2.70
CA GLU A 84 -31.09 12.49 1.44
C GLU A 84 -29.61 12.74 1.73
N PHE A 85 -29.31 13.49 2.79
CA PHE A 85 -27.95 13.79 3.19
C PHE A 85 -27.18 12.51 3.57
N GLN A 86 -27.79 11.60 4.33
CA GLN A 86 -27.22 10.29 4.64
C GLN A 86 -26.85 9.53 3.36
N GLN A 87 -27.75 9.47 2.39
CA GLN A 87 -27.51 8.77 1.11
C GLN A 87 -26.34 9.36 0.34
N ILE A 88 -26.24 10.70 0.28
CA ILE A 88 -25.12 11.41 -0.35
C ILE A 88 -23.80 11.06 0.34
N LEU A 89 -23.74 11.12 1.68
CA LEU A 89 -22.52 10.79 2.43
C LEU A 89 -22.06 9.35 2.17
N LEU A 90 -22.99 8.39 2.20
CA LEU A 90 -22.69 6.98 1.93
C LEU A 90 -22.24 6.75 0.48
N HIS A 91 -22.83 7.47 -0.46
CA HIS A 91 -22.44 7.41 -1.87
C HIS A 91 -21.01 7.92 -2.08
N GLU A 92 -20.69 9.11 -1.56
CA GLU A 92 -19.35 9.71 -1.64
C GLU A 92 -18.26 8.78 -1.08
N VAL A 93 -18.49 8.17 0.08
CA VAL A 93 -17.54 7.21 0.69
C VAL A 93 -17.32 6.00 -0.22
N ARG A 94 -18.38 5.49 -0.86
CA ARG A 94 -18.30 4.33 -1.74
C ARG A 94 -17.60 4.66 -3.06
N GLU A 95 -17.92 5.80 -3.66
CA GLU A 95 -17.27 6.25 -4.89
C GLU A 95 -15.77 6.48 -4.67
N GLU A 96 -15.39 7.20 -3.62
CA GLU A 96 -13.98 7.41 -3.27
C GLU A 96 -13.23 6.08 -3.03
N PHE A 97 -13.89 5.09 -2.42
CA PHE A 97 -13.32 3.76 -2.26
C PHE A 97 -13.15 3.04 -3.60
N ASN A 98 -14.17 3.06 -4.46
CA ASN A 98 -14.13 2.44 -5.79
C ASN A 98 -13.03 3.05 -6.68
N HIS A 99 -12.87 4.38 -6.64
CA HIS A 99 -11.81 5.09 -7.36
C HIS A 99 -10.39 4.69 -6.94
N ASN A 100 -10.26 4.16 -5.73
CA ASN A 100 -8.99 3.83 -5.10
C ASN A 100 -8.77 2.32 -4.92
N LEU A 101 -9.76 1.50 -5.29
CA LEU A 101 -9.75 0.06 -5.09
C LEU A 101 -8.56 -0.64 -5.78
N SER A 102 -8.12 -0.15 -6.93
CA SER A 102 -6.98 -0.71 -7.66
C SER A 102 -5.64 -0.55 -6.94
N GLN A 103 -5.54 0.42 -6.02
CA GLN A 103 -4.29 0.69 -5.30
C GLN A 103 -3.92 -0.44 -4.33
N GLN A 104 -4.88 -1.29 -3.94
CA GLN A 104 -4.65 -2.44 -3.04
C GLN A 104 -3.55 -3.38 -3.55
N VAL A 105 -3.33 -3.45 -4.87
CA VAL A 105 -2.32 -4.32 -5.50
C VAL A 105 -0.89 -3.94 -5.11
N TYR A 106 -0.67 -2.68 -4.70
CA TYR A 106 0.65 -2.14 -4.37
C TYR A 106 0.93 -2.06 -2.87
N MET A 107 -0.01 -2.50 -2.03
CA MET A 107 0.02 -2.39 -0.58
C MET A 107 0.17 -3.75 0.11
N SER A 108 0.54 -3.73 1.39
CA SER A 108 0.43 -4.93 2.20
C SER A 108 -1.04 -5.29 2.44
N ASN A 109 -1.31 -6.58 2.69
CA ASN A 109 -2.66 -7.03 3.07
C ASN A 109 -3.11 -6.36 4.38
N ASP A 110 -2.19 -6.19 5.33
CA ASP A 110 -2.48 -5.59 6.64
C ASP A 110 -2.88 -4.11 6.50
N ALA A 111 -2.15 -3.31 5.72
CA ALA A 111 -2.53 -1.93 5.46
C ALA A 111 -3.87 -1.85 4.74
N TRP A 112 -4.11 -2.74 3.77
CA TRP A 112 -5.38 -2.78 3.07
C TRP A 112 -6.56 -3.15 3.98
N GLU A 113 -6.35 -4.07 4.93
CA GLU A 113 -7.34 -4.39 5.96
C GLU A 113 -7.67 -3.19 6.84
N HIS A 114 -6.67 -2.44 7.28
CA HIS A 114 -6.89 -1.20 8.03
C HIS A 114 -7.69 -0.17 7.23
N VAL A 115 -7.39 0.01 5.93
CA VAL A 115 -8.13 0.91 5.04
C VAL A 115 -9.59 0.48 4.89
N ARG A 116 -9.86 -0.81 4.65
CA ARG A 116 -11.22 -1.35 4.57
C ARG A 116 -11.98 -1.21 5.89
N SER A 117 -11.33 -1.47 7.03
CA SER A 117 -11.93 -1.29 8.35
C SER A 117 -12.33 0.16 8.57
N ALA A 118 -11.46 1.12 8.25
CA ALA A 118 -11.78 2.54 8.38
C ALA A 118 -12.98 2.95 7.52
N GLN A 119 -13.07 2.47 6.28
CA GLN A 119 -14.21 2.72 5.39
C GLN A 119 -15.52 2.17 5.98
N GLN A 120 -15.49 0.95 6.53
CA GLN A 120 -16.65 0.34 7.17
C GLN A 120 -17.05 1.06 8.47
N GLU A 121 -16.07 1.51 9.26
CA GLU A 121 -16.30 2.30 10.49
C GLU A 121 -16.98 3.63 10.15
N VAL A 122 -16.54 4.34 9.12
CA VAL A 122 -17.19 5.58 8.65
C VAL A 122 -18.64 5.34 8.23
N ILE A 123 -18.91 4.29 7.45
CA ILE A 123 -20.28 3.93 7.03
C ILE A 123 -21.16 3.62 8.25
N THR A 124 -20.61 2.87 9.21
CA THR A 124 -21.31 2.47 10.43
C THR A 124 -21.67 3.68 11.27
N LEU A 125 -20.73 4.60 11.47
CA LEU A 125 -20.92 5.86 12.19
C LEU A 125 -22.05 6.70 11.57
N ILE A 126 -22.04 6.87 10.23
CA ILE A 126 -23.08 7.63 9.51
C ILE A 126 -24.46 7.00 9.74
N ASN A 127 -24.57 5.67 9.60
CA ASN A 127 -25.84 4.97 9.78
C ASN A 127 -26.36 5.04 11.21
N GLN A 128 -25.48 4.89 12.20
CA GLN A 128 -25.85 5.00 13.61
C GLN A 128 -26.31 6.43 13.95
N ALA A 129 -25.65 7.46 13.43
CA ALA A 129 -26.08 8.83 13.64
C ALA A 129 -27.45 9.09 12.99
N ALA A 130 -27.66 8.60 11.77
CA ALA A 130 -28.93 8.75 11.07
C ALA A 130 -30.09 8.03 11.75
N ALA A 131 -29.86 6.90 12.41
CA ALA A 131 -30.88 6.18 13.17
C ALA A 131 -31.44 6.98 14.38
N GLU A 132 -30.69 7.98 14.86
CA GLU A 132 -31.09 8.84 15.99
C GLU A 132 -31.65 10.20 15.53
N VAL A 133 -31.80 10.42 14.22
CA VAL A 133 -32.32 11.67 13.63
C VAL A 133 -33.56 11.35 12.80
N LYS A 134 -34.55 12.24 12.81
CA LYS A 134 -35.76 12.04 12.00
C LYS A 134 -35.41 12.16 10.51
N PRO A 135 -35.98 11.33 9.62
CA PRO A 135 -35.68 11.37 8.18
C PRO A 135 -35.91 12.74 7.51
N ASP A 136 -36.94 13.45 7.95
CA ASP A 136 -37.39 14.76 7.47
C ASP A 136 -36.71 15.95 8.18
N ALA A 137 -35.79 15.69 9.11
CA ALA A 137 -35.03 16.73 9.80
C ALA A 137 -34.08 17.46 8.84
N VAL A 138 -33.60 18.62 9.28
CA VAL A 138 -32.62 19.40 8.52
C VAL A 138 -31.26 18.68 8.50
N PRO A 139 -30.51 18.68 7.38
CA PRO A 139 -29.21 17.99 7.26
C PRO A 139 -28.19 18.34 8.34
N ILE A 140 -28.23 19.58 8.85
CA ILE A 140 -27.33 20.04 9.91
C ILE A 140 -27.50 19.26 11.23
N ASP A 141 -28.70 18.73 11.50
CA ASP A 141 -28.94 17.93 12.70
C ASP A 141 -28.23 16.57 12.59
N LEU A 142 -28.20 15.97 11.40
CA LEU A 142 -27.40 14.77 11.13
C LEU A 142 -25.90 15.04 11.27
N SER A 143 -25.41 16.16 10.71
CA SER A 143 -23.99 16.56 10.85
C SER A 143 -23.57 16.70 12.31
N LYS A 144 -24.39 17.37 13.14
CA LYS A 144 -24.15 17.50 14.58
C LYS A 144 -24.12 16.14 15.26
N LYS A 145 -25.07 15.27 14.92
CA LYS A 145 -25.17 13.94 15.53
C LYS A 145 -23.98 13.04 15.20
N ILE A 146 -23.48 13.10 13.96
CA ILE A 146 -22.24 12.42 13.56
C ILE A 146 -21.07 12.92 14.40
N PHE A 147 -20.93 14.24 14.57
CA PHE A 147 -19.86 14.82 15.36
C PHE A 147 -19.96 14.44 16.85
N GLU A 148 -21.16 14.46 17.42
CA GLU A 148 -21.41 14.00 18.80
C GLU A 148 -20.93 12.57 19.01
N LYS A 149 -21.23 11.64 18.07
CA LYS A 149 -20.77 10.26 18.16
C LYS A 149 -19.25 10.14 18.13
N ILE A 150 -18.58 10.87 17.25
CA ILE A 150 -17.11 10.89 17.19
C ILE A 150 -16.50 11.32 18.53
N VAL A 151 -17.09 12.35 19.15
CA VAL A 151 -16.64 12.85 20.46
C VAL A 151 -16.94 11.85 21.58
N GLN A 152 -18.11 11.22 21.57
CA GLN A 152 -18.52 10.22 22.57
C GLN A 152 -17.66 8.95 22.51
N GLU A 153 -17.37 8.46 21.31
CA GLU A 153 -16.52 7.29 21.09
C GLU A 153 -15.02 7.60 21.25
N ASN A 154 -14.68 8.90 21.33
CA ASN A 154 -13.32 9.43 21.43
C ASN A 154 -12.36 8.81 20.39
N ARG A 155 -12.90 8.49 19.21
CA ARG A 155 -12.19 7.78 18.15
C ARG A 155 -12.59 8.33 16.79
N ASN A 156 -11.60 8.80 16.05
CA ASN A 156 -11.78 9.12 14.63
C ASN A 156 -11.62 7.81 13.82
N PRO A 157 -12.64 7.39 13.04
CA PRO A 157 -12.65 6.11 12.34
C PRO A 157 -11.51 5.93 11.32
N THR A 158 -10.93 7.02 10.82
CA THR A 158 -9.85 6.97 9.82
C THR A 158 -8.45 7.09 10.41
N ALA A 159 -8.33 7.59 11.65
CA ALA A 159 -7.04 7.97 12.24
C ALA A 159 -6.10 6.77 12.45
N LEU A 160 -6.65 5.62 12.85
CA LEU A 160 -5.86 4.41 13.06
C LEU A 160 -5.30 3.87 11.73
N ALA A 161 -6.11 3.85 10.67
CA ALA A 161 -5.66 3.46 9.34
C ALA A 161 -4.62 4.45 8.77
N LEU A 162 -4.84 5.75 8.94
CA LEU A 162 -3.87 6.78 8.50
C LEU A 162 -2.52 6.59 9.17
N LYS A 163 -2.52 6.34 10.48
CA LYS A 163 -1.28 6.07 11.22
C LYS A 163 -0.61 4.81 10.70
N PHE A 164 -1.35 3.72 10.54
CA PHE A 164 -0.79 2.45 10.04
C PHE A 164 -0.15 2.60 8.66
N VAL A 165 -0.85 3.24 7.72
CA VAL A 165 -0.33 3.48 6.36
C VAL A 165 0.93 4.33 6.40
N LYS A 166 0.99 5.38 7.24
CA LYS A 166 2.19 6.22 7.42
C LYS A 166 3.36 5.45 8.04
N ASP A 167 3.10 4.66 9.08
CA ASP A 167 4.12 3.87 9.77
C ASP A 167 4.69 2.78 8.84
N GLU A 168 3.85 2.19 7.99
CA GLU A 168 4.30 1.22 6.99
C GLU A 168 5.17 1.87 5.90
N ILE A 169 4.82 3.07 5.42
CA ILE A 169 5.67 3.80 4.48
C ILE A 169 7.07 4.02 5.08
N GLN A 170 7.11 4.43 6.36
CA GLN A 170 8.37 4.67 7.05
C GLN A 170 9.19 3.39 7.27
N ARG A 171 8.54 2.24 7.46
CA ARG A 171 9.22 0.96 7.68
C ARG A 171 9.74 0.32 6.39
N GLU A 172 8.97 0.42 5.31
CA GLU A 172 9.23 -0.31 4.06
C GLU A 172 10.01 0.50 3.02
N PHE A 173 9.97 1.84 3.11
CA PHE A 173 10.51 2.71 2.07
C PHE A 173 11.50 3.79 2.56
N MET A 174 11.67 3.97 3.87
CA MET A 174 12.62 4.92 4.48
C MET A 174 13.61 4.21 5.40
#